data_AF-A0A940HMM5-F1
#
_entry.id   AF-A0A940HMM5-F1
#
_cell.length_a   1.000
_cell.length_b   1.000
_cell.length_c   1.000
_cell.angle_alpha   90.00
_cell.angle_beta   90.00
_cell.angle_gamma   90.00
#
_symmetry.space_group_name_H-M   'P 1'
#
loop_
_entity.id
_entity.type
_entity.pdbx_description
1 polymer ?
#
loop_
_entity_poly.entity_id
_entity_poly.type
_entity_poly.pdbx_seq_one_letter_code
_entity_poly.pdbx_strand_id
1 'polypeptide(L)'
;TLIRASQGHSIPINLELTPTPPPDILYHGTATRFLSSIMKEGLVKGDRQHVHLTAFKDTAFSVGGRHGKPIVLEVDAAAMVKAGFEFYLSANHVWLVEIVLPEFINAPEY
;
A
#
# COMPACT_ATOMS: atom_id res chain seq x y z
N THR A 1 32.22 -6.78 9.77
CA THR A 1 31.52 -5.49 9.63
C THR A 1 31.29 -5.22 8.17
N LEU A 2 30.04 -5.10 7.73
CA LEU A 2 29.60 -4.35 6.54
C LEU A 2 28.06 -4.40 6.53
N ILE A 3 27.46 -3.55 7.37
CA ILE A 3 26.05 -3.16 7.23
C ILE A 3 26.03 -2.14 6.11
N ARG A 4 25.39 -2.45 4.99
CA ARG A 4 25.23 -1.50 3.88
C ARG A 4 23.79 -1.02 3.88
N ALA A 5 23.62 0.23 4.32
CA ALA A 5 22.39 0.99 4.10
C ALA A 5 22.20 1.18 2.59
N SER A 6 21.03 0.81 2.08
CA SER A 6 20.60 1.12 0.71
C SER A 6 19.52 2.19 0.77
N GLN A 7 19.94 3.46 0.85
CA GLN A 7 19.06 4.61 0.63
C GLN A 7 19.35 5.23 -0.73
N GLY A 8 18.26 5.55 -1.44
CA GLY A 8 18.17 6.59 -2.45
C GLY A 8 18.67 6.20 -3.83
N HIS A 9 17.84 5.52 -4.62
CA HIS A 9 17.74 5.77 -6.06
C HIS A 9 16.32 5.41 -6.52
N SER A 10 15.53 6.43 -6.86
CA SER A 10 14.36 6.29 -7.72
C SER A 10 14.85 6.04 -9.15
N ILE A 11 15.48 4.90 -9.39
CA ILE A 11 15.59 4.39 -10.76
C ILE A 11 14.15 4.04 -11.13
N PRO A 12 13.55 4.54 -12.20
CA PRO A 12 12.37 3.90 -12.78
C PRO A 12 12.85 2.52 -13.22
N ILE A 13 12.91 1.58 -12.27
CA ILE A 13 12.94 0.18 -12.57
C ILE A 13 11.57 0.05 -13.21
N ASN A 14 11.59 0.03 -14.54
CA ASN A 14 10.56 -0.60 -15.33
C ASN A 14 10.60 -2.05 -14.86
N LEU A 15 10.09 -2.32 -13.65
CA LEU A 15 9.87 -3.68 -13.24
C LEU A 15 8.91 -4.11 -14.33
N GLU A 16 9.27 -5.15 -15.06
CA GLU A 16 8.43 -5.79 -16.08
C GLU A 16 7.23 -6.45 -15.37
N LEU A 17 6.56 -5.71 -14.50
CA LEU A 17 5.39 -6.11 -13.76
C LEU A 17 4.29 -6.09 -14.79
N THR A 18 3.87 -7.28 -15.14
CA THR A 18 2.62 -7.48 -15.84
C THR A 18 1.47 -7.05 -14.93
N PRO A 19 0.58 -6.15 -15.39
CA PRO A 19 -0.66 -5.86 -14.67
C PRO A 19 -1.36 -7.16 -14.28
N THR A 20 -1.68 -7.29 -13.00
CA THR A 20 -2.24 -8.51 -12.41
C THR A 20 -3.51 -8.17 -11.65
N PRO A 21 -4.62 -8.90 -11.85
CA PRO A 21 -5.85 -8.66 -11.10
C PRO A 21 -5.64 -8.96 -9.61
N PRO A 22 -5.92 -8.00 -8.71
CA PRO A 22 -5.84 -8.20 -7.26
C PRO A 22 -7.03 -8.99 -6.71
N PRO A 23 -6.95 -9.48 -5.46
CA PRO A 23 -8.13 -9.82 -4.66
C PRO A 23 -9.06 -8.61 -4.51
N ASP A 24 -10.34 -8.85 -4.20
CA ASP A 24 -11.32 -7.77 -4.05
C ASP A 24 -10.94 -6.74 -2.98
N ILE A 25 -10.36 -7.23 -1.87
CA ILE A 25 -9.91 -6.41 -0.75
C ILE A 25 -8.41 -6.60 -0.53
N LEU A 26 -7.71 -5.48 -0.40
CA LEU A 26 -6.33 -5.42 0.05
C LEU A 26 -6.22 -4.60 1.33
N TYR A 27 -5.08 -4.69 2.01
CA TYR A 27 -4.85 -4.04 3.29
C TYR A 27 -3.62 -3.14 3.25
N HIS A 28 -3.73 -2.01 3.95
CA HIS A 28 -2.62 -1.12 4.21
C HIS A 28 -2.43 -0.90 5.71
N GLY A 29 -1.22 -1.18 6.19
CA GLY A 29 -0.84 -0.97 7.58
C GLY A 29 -0.19 0.40 7.79
N THR A 30 -0.74 1.20 8.68
CA THR A 30 -0.18 2.53 9.00
C THR A 30 -0.29 2.85 10.49
N ALA A 31 0.24 3.99 10.91
CA ALA A 31 0.04 4.51 12.27
C ALA A 31 -1.24 5.35 12.34
N THR A 32 -2.00 5.20 13.41
CA THR A 32 -3.25 5.96 13.69
C THR A 32 -3.13 7.48 13.49
N ARG A 33 -1.97 8.07 13.78
CA ARG A 33 -1.73 9.52 13.57
C ARG A 33 -1.80 9.96 12.10
N PHE A 34 -1.68 9.05 11.14
CA PHE A 34 -1.77 9.35 9.72
C PHE A 34 -3.20 9.21 9.18
N LEU A 35 -4.14 8.70 9.98
CA LEU A 35 -5.49 8.39 9.54
C LEU A 35 -6.19 9.62 8.93
N SER A 36 -6.17 10.77 9.62
CA SER A 36 -6.85 11.97 9.14
C SER A 36 -6.33 12.47 7.78
N SER A 37 -5.02 12.36 7.53
CA SER A 37 -4.43 12.74 6.25
C SER A 37 -4.79 11.73 5.16
N ILE A 38 -4.72 10.43 5.46
CA ILE A 38 -5.06 9.36 4.51
C ILE A 38 -6.54 9.43 4.10
N MET A 39 -7.46 9.68 5.03
CA MET A 39 -8.89 9.81 4.71
C MET A 39 -9.20 11.08 3.90
N LYS A 40 -8.27 12.04 3.81
CA LYS A 40 -8.43 13.26 3.02
C LYS A 40 -7.74 13.19 1.66
N GLU A 41 -6.54 12.62 1.62
CA GLU A 41 -5.64 12.68 0.46
C GLU A 41 -5.47 11.32 -0.23
N GLY A 42 -5.81 10.22 0.45
CA GLY A 42 -5.63 8.86 -0.02
C GLY A 42 -4.30 8.27 0.45
N LEU A 43 -3.95 7.09 -0.06
CA LEU A 43 -2.61 6.54 0.09
C LEU A 43 -1.75 7.01 -1.07
N VAL A 44 -0.71 7.76 -0.74
CA VAL A 44 0.32 8.20 -1.68
C VAL A 44 1.62 7.45 -1.43
N LYS A 45 2.39 7.22 -2.49
CA LYS A 45 3.64 6.45 -2.46
C LYS A 45 4.78 7.08 -1.65
N GLY A 46 4.70 8.37 -1.33
CA GLY A 46 5.77 9.12 -0.66
C GLY A 46 7.07 9.03 -1.49
N ASP A 47 8.18 8.67 -0.84
CA ASP A 47 9.49 8.46 -1.50
C ASP A 47 9.59 7.14 -2.27
N ARG A 48 8.55 6.29 -2.23
CA ARG A 48 8.52 5.01 -2.94
C ARG A 48 7.98 5.18 -4.36
N GLN A 49 8.13 4.13 -5.17
CA GLN A 49 7.63 4.13 -6.55
C GLN A 49 6.13 3.85 -6.66
N HIS A 50 5.57 3.08 -5.73
CA HIS A 50 4.16 2.71 -5.66
C HIS A 50 3.68 2.60 -4.22
N VAL A 51 2.37 2.70 -4.01
CA VAL A 51 1.70 2.32 -2.77
C VAL A 51 1.83 0.81 -2.58
N HIS A 52 2.19 0.40 -1.36
CA HIS A 52 2.35 -1.02 -1.03
C HIS A 52 1.13 -1.50 -0.24
N LEU A 53 0.55 -2.58 -0.73
CA LEU A 53 -0.62 -3.24 -0.16
C LEU A 53 -0.33 -4.73 0.06
N THR A 54 -1.13 -5.38 0.89
CA THR A 54 -1.03 -6.82 1.15
C THR A 54 -2.40 -7.47 1.17
N ALA A 55 -2.49 -8.73 0.79
CA ALA A 55 -3.71 -9.53 0.93
C ALA A 55 -3.93 -10.00 2.38
N PHE A 56 -2.97 -9.81 3.28
CA PHE A 56 -2.99 -10.35 4.64
C PHE A 56 -3.07 -9.25 5.70
N LYS A 57 -4.17 -9.24 6.46
CA LYS A 57 -4.43 -8.26 7.53
C LYS A 57 -3.34 -8.24 8.61
N ASP A 58 -2.82 -9.41 9.01
CA ASP A 58 -1.76 -9.53 10.01
C ASP A 58 -0.43 -8.92 9.53
N THR A 59 -0.12 -9.07 8.24
CA THR A 59 1.05 -8.43 7.63
C THR A 59 0.91 -6.91 7.66
N ALA A 60 -0.27 -6.39 7.32
CA ALA A 60 -0.55 -4.95 7.41
C ALA A 60 -0.40 -4.47 8.87
N PHE A 61 -0.97 -5.17 9.85
CA PHE A 61 -0.85 -4.80 11.26
C PHE A 61 0.61 -4.73 11.72
N SER A 62 1.42 -5.75 11.39
CA SER A 62 2.85 -5.79 11.73
C SER A 62 3.64 -4.63 11.09
N VAL A 63 3.35 -4.29 9.84
CA VAL A 63 4.00 -3.17 9.14
C VAL A 63 3.60 -1.83 9.77
N GLY A 64 2.31 -1.62 10.06
CA GLY A 64 1.83 -0.40 10.70
C GLY A 64 2.45 -0.16 12.08
N GLY A 65 2.71 -1.24 12.84
CA GLY A 65 3.30 -1.19 14.18
C GLY A 65 4.72 -0.59 14.21
N ARG A 66 5.44 -0.63 13.09
CA ARG A 66 6.79 -0.02 12.96
C ARG A 66 6.76 1.51 13.09
N HIS A 67 5.60 2.12 12.89
CA HIS A 67 5.44 3.56 12.86
C HIS A 67 4.71 4.12 14.08
N GLY A 68 4.15 3.28 14.97
CA GLY A 68 3.42 3.73 16.16
C GLY A 68 2.25 2.80 16.47
N LYS A 69 1.19 3.31 17.12
CA LYS A 69 -0.05 2.55 17.33
C LYS A 69 -0.64 2.16 15.96
N PRO A 70 -0.66 0.86 15.60
CA PRO A 70 -1.07 0.42 14.27
C PRO A 70 -2.57 0.60 14.06
N ILE A 71 -2.94 0.90 12.82
CA ILE A 71 -4.28 0.73 12.27
C ILE A 71 -4.15 0.07 10.91
N VAL A 72 -5.08 -0.83 10.60
CA VAL A 72 -5.14 -1.50 9.30
C VAL A 72 -6.31 -0.92 8.53
N LEU A 73 -6.03 -0.40 7.35
CA LEU A 73 -7.03 0.12 6.42
C LEU A 73 -7.36 -0.96 5.39
N GLU A 74 -8.63 -1.04 5.03
CA GLU A 74 -9.12 -1.86 3.93
C GLU A 74 -9.17 -1.02 2.65
N VAL A 75 -8.73 -1.61 1.54
CA VAL A 75 -8.72 -1.00 0.21
C VAL A 75 -9.62 -1.82 -0.70
N ASP A 76 -10.66 -1.19 -1.26
CA ASP A 76 -11.56 -1.80 -2.25
C ASP A 76 -10.87 -1.86 -3.62
N ALA A 77 -10.03 -2.88 -3.78
CA ALA A 77 -9.26 -3.09 -4.99
C ALA A 77 -10.17 -3.50 -6.17
N ALA A 78 -11.30 -4.17 -5.91
CA ALA A 78 -12.30 -4.47 -6.94
C ALA A 78 -12.91 -3.20 -7.54
N ALA A 79 -13.28 -2.22 -6.71
CA ALA A 79 -13.78 -0.92 -7.18
C ALA A 79 -12.71 -0.14 -7.94
N MET A 80 -11.46 -0.17 -7.46
CA MET A 80 -10.33 0.47 -8.15
C MET A 80 -10.08 -0.14 -9.54
N VAL A 81 -10.12 -1.46 -9.68
CA VAL A 81 -9.98 -2.13 -11.00
C VAL A 81 -11.10 -1.69 -11.94
N LYS A 82 -12.35 -1.61 -11.47
CA LYS A 82 -13.49 -1.12 -12.26
C LYS A 82 -13.33 0.36 -12.66
N ALA A 83 -12.66 1.15 -11.84
CA ALA A 83 -12.32 2.54 -12.11
C ALA A 83 -11.07 2.72 -13.01
N GLY A 84 -10.42 1.61 -13.43
CA GLY A 84 -9.30 1.63 -14.38
C GLY A 84 -7.92 1.70 -13.74
N PHE A 85 -7.80 1.47 -12.44
CA PHE A 85 -6.49 1.40 -11.76
C PHE A 85 -5.81 0.06 -12.02
N GLU A 86 -4.52 0.12 -12.34
CA GLU A 86 -3.70 -1.06 -12.55
C GLU A 86 -2.99 -1.48 -11.27
N PHE A 87 -3.01 -2.79 -11.02
CA PHE A 87 -2.30 -3.40 -9.91
C PHE A 87 -1.21 -4.32 -10.42
N TYR A 88 -0.18 -4.46 -9.60
CA TYR A 88 0.98 -5.27 -9.91
C TYR A 88 1.34 -6.12 -8.70
N LEU A 89 1.71 -7.37 -8.93
CA LEU A 89 2.19 -8.26 -7.88
C LEU A 89 3.70 -8.39 -7.97
N SER A 90 4.41 -7.95 -6.94
CA SER A 90 5.86 -8.17 -6.84
C SER A 90 6.20 -9.64 -6.55
N ALA A 91 7.44 -10.04 -6.84
CA ALA A 91 7.95 -11.38 -6.53
C ALA A 91 7.85 -11.75 -5.02
N ASN A 92 7.74 -10.75 -4.14
CA ASN A 92 7.61 -10.93 -2.69
C ASN A 92 6.15 -10.91 -2.21
N HIS A 93 5.18 -11.11 -3.10
CA HIS A 93 3.74 -11.10 -2.78
C HIS A 93 3.21 -9.77 -2.19
N VAL A 94 3.89 -8.66 -2.48
CA VAL A 94 3.42 -7.31 -2.18
C VAL A 94 2.70 -6.76 -3.40
N TRP A 95 1.49 -6.24 -3.18
CA TRP A 95 0.68 -5.57 -4.18
C TRP A 95 1.09 -4.12 -4.32
N LEU A 96 1.21 -3.67 -5.56
CA LEU A 96 1.67 -2.33 -5.92
C LEU A 96 0.59 -1.64 -6.76
N VAL A 97 0.30 -0.39 -6.43
CA VAL A 97 -0.61 0.49 -7.17
C VAL A 97 -0.06 1.92 -7.11
N GLU A 98 -0.36 2.74 -8.11
CA GLU A 98 0.18 4.10 -8.20
C GLU A 98 -0.31 5.00 -7.06
N ILE A 99 -1.61 4.97 -6.77
CA ILE A 99 -2.29 5.74 -5.74
C ILE A 99 -3.55 4.99 -5.30
N VAL A 100 -4.00 5.20 -4.06
CA VAL A 100 -5.34 4.78 -3.61
C VAL A 100 -6.11 6.03 -3.20
N LEU A 101 -7.19 6.36 -3.90
CA LEU A 101 -8.03 7.52 -3.56
C LEU A 101 -8.82 7.27 -2.26
N PRO A 102 -9.16 8.32 -1.48
CA PRO A 102 -9.90 8.19 -0.23
C PRO A 102 -11.20 7.39 -0.33
N GLU A 103 -11.91 7.51 -1.44
CA GLU A 103 -13.17 6.81 -1.71
C GLU A 103 -13.07 5.28 -1.74
N PHE A 104 -11.87 4.74 -1.94
CA PHE A 104 -11.59 3.30 -1.92
C PHE A 104 -11.02 2.81 -0.58
N ILE A 105 -10.92 3.68 0.43
CA ILE A 105 -10.28 3.38 1.72
C ILE A 105 -11.34 3.30 2.80
N ASN A 106 -11.41 2.14 3.46
CA ASN A 106 -12.24 1.93 4.62
C ASN A 106 -11.36 1.80 5.87
N ALA A 107 -11.57 2.70 6.82
CA ALA A 107 -10.95 2.60 8.14
C ALA A 107 -11.85 1.78 9.07
N PRO A 108 -11.30 0.89 9.92
CA PRO A 108 -12.08 0.17 10.92
C PRO A 108 -12.71 1.15 11.93
N GLU A 109 -13.99 0.95 12.22
CA GLU A 109 -14.66 1.63 13.32
C GLU A 109 -14.14 1.07 14.66
N TYR A 110 -13.62 1.93 15.53
CA TYR A 110 -13.19 1.59 16.90
C TYR A 110 -13.88 2.49 17.92
#